data_AF-A0A368P1C2-F1
#
_entry.id   AF-A0A368P1C2-F1
#
_cell.length_a   1.000
_cell.length_b   1.000
_cell.length_c   1.000
_cell.angle_alpha   90.00
_cell.angle_beta   90.00
_cell.angle_gamma   90.00
#
_symmetry.space_group_name_H-M   'P 1'
#
loop_
_entity.id
_entity.type
_entity.pdbx_description
1 polymer ?
#
loop_
_entity_poly.entity_id
_entity_poly.type
_entity_poly.pdbx_seq_one_letter_code
_entity_poly.pdbx_strand_id
1 'polypeptide(L)'
;MATTCEDDVAENMFIFNKYQVEVTPESSFTMQDTIWIHGKVSSNVFDAAVNDSVFISTPEPDYFSIYKFITPTQDANCKDAIDAFELVVDTGQFMFLPSCENGKIEAHPDLESNNASYSYRIGLKPSSSGDFVISLREGILENSNRNEFIIAEYPLEHHPNSIGFDSCGEVSWRDLDSSEKEYYFTVE
;
A
#
# COMPACT_ATOMS: atom_id res chain seq x y z
N MET A 1 6.10 10.01 53.72
CA MET A 1 5.86 10.82 52.50
C MET A 1 5.40 9.84 51.45
N ALA A 2 4.11 9.87 51.11
CA ALA A 2 3.56 9.07 50.03
C ALA A 2 3.77 9.88 48.75
N THR A 3 4.60 9.36 47.85
CA THR A 3 4.74 9.91 46.50
C THR A 3 3.52 9.44 45.72
N THR A 4 2.57 10.34 45.52
CA THR A 4 1.50 10.19 44.52
C THR A 4 2.16 10.21 43.14
N CYS A 5 2.21 9.06 42.47
CA CYS A 5 2.38 9.00 41.02
C CYS A 5 1.04 9.36 40.36
N GLU A 6 0.68 10.64 40.41
CA GLU A 6 -0.32 11.22 39.51
C GLU A 6 0.47 12.00 38.47
N ASP A 7 0.99 11.28 37.47
CA ASP A 7 1.43 11.82 36.17
C ASP A 7 1.81 10.64 35.27
N ASP A 8 0.93 9.63 35.18
CA ASP A 8 0.89 8.83 33.96
C ASP A 8 0.20 9.72 32.93
N VAL A 9 1.01 10.56 32.27
CA VAL A 9 0.61 11.30 31.08
C VAL A 9 0.03 10.24 30.15
N ALA A 10 -1.29 10.25 29.96
CA ALA A 10 -1.92 9.46 28.92
C ALA A 10 -1.25 9.90 27.61
N GLU A 11 -0.31 9.08 27.11
CA GLU A 11 0.22 9.24 25.77
C GLU A 11 -1.01 9.36 24.86
N ASN A 12 -1.06 10.39 24.02
CA ASN A 12 -2.17 10.61 23.10
C ASN A 12 -2.37 9.33 22.25
N MET A 13 -3.30 8.47 22.67
CA MET A 13 -3.61 7.20 22.01
C MET A 13 -4.59 7.50 20.86
N PHE A 14 -4.10 8.20 19.84
CA PHE A 14 -4.84 8.33 18.59
C PHE A 14 -4.89 6.97 17.90
N ILE A 15 -6.09 6.52 17.58
CA ILE A 15 -6.33 5.32 16.77
C ILE A 15 -6.66 5.77 15.36
N PHE A 16 -5.70 5.61 14.46
CA PHE A 16 -5.81 6.05 13.07
C PHE A 16 -6.69 5.11 12.26
N ASN A 17 -7.44 5.71 11.33
CA ASN A 17 -8.24 4.96 10.37
C ASN A 17 -7.34 4.40 9.27
N LYS A 18 -7.73 3.26 8.72
CA LYS A 18 -7.07 2.68 7.53
C LYS A 18 -7.50 3.46 6.29
N TYR A 19 -6.56 3.63 5.36
CA TYR A 19 -6.87 4.12 4.03
C TYR A 19 -7.78 3.15 3.30
N GLN A 20 -8.80 3.68 2.64
CA GLN A 20 -9.53 2.98 1.59
C GLN A 20 -8.80 3.27 0.28
N VAL A 21 -8.35 2.23 -0.42
CA VAL A 21 -7.50 2.33 -1.60
C VAL A 21 -8.19 1.67 -2.77
N GLU A 22 -8.28 2.39 -3.89
CA GLU A 22 -8.79 1.91 -5.16
C GLU A 22 -7.68 2.00 -6.21
N VAL A 23 -7.47 0.91 -6.94
CA VAL A 23 -6.62 0.86 -8.13
C VAL A 23 -7.51 0.88 -9.38
N THR A 24 -7.02 1.44 -10.49
CA THR A 24 -7.74 1.41 -11.77
C THR A 24 -8.19 -0.02 -12.10
N PRO A 25 -9.51 -0.29 -12.27
CA PRO A 25 -10.06 -1.64 -12.21
C PRO A 25 -9.94 -2.40 -13.53
N GLU A 26 -8.71 -2.68 -13.97
CA GLU A 26 -8.42 -3.49 -15.15
C GLU A 26 -7.36 -4.55 -14.85
N SER A 27 -7.45 -5.71 -15.51
CA SER A 27 -6.47 -6.78 -15.32
C SER A 27 -5.27 -6.72 -16.26
N SER A 28 -5.39 -5.98 -17.36
CA SER A 28 -4.33 -5.80 -18.36
C SER A 28 -4.33 -4.34 -18.81
N PHE A 29 -3.13 -3.78 -18.92
CA PHE A 29 -2.85 -2.40 -19.33
C PHE A 29 -1.84 -2.41 -20.46
N THR A 30 -1.85 -1.37 -21.28
CA THR A 30 -0.81 -1.13 -22.27
C THR A 30 0.30 -0.25 -21.70
N MET A 31 1.45 -0.24 -22.36
CA MET A 31 2.54 0.71 -22.09
C MET A 31 2.16 2.20 -22.20
N GLN A 32 0.99 2.54 -22.74
CA GLN A 32 0.50 3.93 -22.83
C GLN A 32 -0.47 4.31 -21.70
N ASP A 33 -0.97 3.33 -20.96
CA ASP A 33 -1.96 3.58 -19.92
C ASP A 33 -1.32 4.15 -18.66
N THR A 34 -2.16 4.74 -17.81
CA THR A 34 -1.76 5.16 -16.45
C THR A 34 -2.63 4.43 -15.46
N ILE A 35 -1.99 3.62 -14.63
CA ILE A 35 -2.66 2.87 -13.56
C ILE A 35 -2.71 3.78 -12.34
N TRP A 36 -3.90 4.29 -12.01
CA TRP A 36 -4.08 5.16 -10.85
C TRP A 36 -4.29 4.34 -9.57
N ILE A 37 -3.59 4.74 -8.52
CA ILE A 37 -3.81 4.33 -7.13
C ILE A 37 -4.36 5.55 -6.39
N HIS A 38 -5.57 5.41 -5.86
CA HIS A 38 -6.27 6.47 -5.13
C HIS A 38 -6.53 5.99 -3.72
N GLY A 39 -5.93 6.65 -2.74
CA GLY A 39 -6.16 6.37 -1.32
C GLY A 39 -6.90 7.50 -0.64
N LYS A 40 -7.82 7.16 0.26
CA LYS A 40 -8.61 8.12 1.03
C LYS A 40 -8.77 7.68 2.48
N VAL A 41 -8.67 8.62 3.40
CA VAL A 41 -8.89 8.39 4.84
C VAL A 41 -9.64 9.55 5.47
N SER A 42 -10.37 9.30 6.54
CA SER A 42 -11.03 10.35 7.34
C SER A 42 -10.00 11.32 7.93
N SER A 43 -10.30 12.62 7.94
CA SER A 43 -9.49 13.62 8.65
C SER A 43 -9.69 13.60 10.17
N ASN A 44 -10.71 12.89 10.64
CA ASN A 44 -10.91 12.61 12.05
C ASN A 44 -10.35 11.23 12.41
N VAL A 45 -9.72 11.13 13.57
CA VAL A 45 -9.26 9.87 14.20
C VAL A 45 -9.89 9.73 15.57
N PHE A 46 -9.89 8.52 16.12
CA PHE A 46 -10.41 8.31 17.47
C PHE A 46 -9.35 8.67 18.50
N ASP A 47 -9.68 9.56 19.44
CA ASP A 47 -8.83 9.91 20.57
C ASP A 47 -9.36 9.22 21.84
N ALA A 48 -8.58 8.27 22.35
CA ALA A 48 -8.97 7.50 23.54
C ALA A 48 -9.00 8.34 24.83
N ALA A 49 -8.32 9.49 24.88
CA ALA A 49 -8.30 10.35 26.07
C ALA A 49 -9.63 11.10 26.25
N VAL A 50 -10.25 11.53 25.15
CA VAL A 50 -11.58 12.18 25.16
C VAL A 50 -12.71 11.25 24.75
N ASN A 51 -12.40 10.03 24.32
CA ASN A 51 -13.34 9.01 23.85
C ASN A 51 -14.27 9.54 22.74
N ASP A 52 -13.71 10.29 21.80
CA ASP A 52 -14.42 10.91 20.68
C ASP A 52 -13.53 10.98 19.43
N SER A 53 -14.14 11.27 18.29
CA SER A 53 -13.43 11.53 17.03
C SER A 53 -12.95 12.97 16.98
N VAL A 54 -11.65 13.17 16.76
CA VAL A 54 -11.02 14.49 16.69
C VAL A 54 -10.34 14.69 15.36
N PHE A 55 -10.40 15.92 14.85
CA PHE A 55 -9.68 16.31 13.64
C PHE A 55 -8.18 16.33 13.90
N ILE A 56 -7.41 15.72 12.98
CA ILE A 56 -5.95 15.83 12.96
C ILE A 56 -5.55 16.70 11.79
N SER A 57 -4.59 17.61 12.00
CA SER A 57 -4.06 18.44 10.92
C SER A 57 -3.00 17.73 10.08
N THR A 58 -2.42 16.66 10.63
CA THR A 58 -1.29 15.93 10.04
C THR A 58 -1.64 14.44 9.98
N PRO A 59 -2.00 13.91 8.80
CA PRO A 59 -2.37 12.50 8.64
C PRO A 59 -1.15 11.58 8.74
N GLU A 60 -1.37 10.33 9.15
CA GLU A 60 -0.37 9.28 8.94
C GLU A 60 -0.26 8.96 7.44
N PRO A 61 0.95 8.79 6.90
CA PRO A 61 1.11 8.40 5.50
C PRO A 61 0.59 6.98 5.24
N ASP A 62 0.15 6.73 4.01
CA ASP A 62 -0.09 5.35 3.55
C ASP A 62 1.19 4.74 2.99
N TYR A 63 1.31 3.42 3.09
CA TYR A 63 2.46 2.69 2.60
C TYR A 63 2.02 1.53 1.72
N PHE A 64 2.59 1.48 0.52
CA PHE A 64 2.40 0.37 -0.40
C PHE A 64 3.67 0.08 -1.19
N SER A 65 3.71 -1.13 -1.73
CA SER A 65 4.83 -1.65 -2.49
C SER A 65 4.37 -2.08 -3.88
N ILE A 66 5.28 -2.01 -4.85
CA ILE A 66 5.05 -2.47 -6.22
C ILE A 66 6.10 -3.51 -6.54
N TYR A 67 5.64 -4.70 -6.92
CA TYR A 67 6.50 -5.79 -7.32
C TYR A 67 6.17 -6.27 -8.72
N LYS A 68 7.18 -6.83 -9.39
CA LYS A 68 7.06 -7.55 -10.65
C LYS A 68 7.19 -9.04 -10.38
N PHE A 69 6.34 -9.84 -11.00
CA PHE A 69 6.50 -11.28 -10.98
C PHE A 69 7.76 -11.69 -11.76
N ILE A 70 8.50 -12.63 -11.19
CA ILE A 70 9.72 -13.18 -11.76
C ILE A 70 9.57 -14.68 -11.94
N THR A 71 10.51 -15.31 -12.64
CA THR A 71 10.62 -16.77 -12.60
C THR A 71 10.74 -17.20 -11.14
N PRO A 72 9.81 -18.03 -10.62
CA PRO A 72 9.81 -18.42 -9.22
C PRO A 72 11.15 -19.03 -8.80
N THR A 73 11.68 -18.53 -7.70
CA THR A 73 12.81 -19.12 -6.99
C THR A 73 12.30 -20.09 -5.93
N GLN A 74 13.19 -20.60 -5.08
CA GLN A 74 12.78 -21.44 -3.96
C GLN A 74 11.79 -20.71 -3.01
N ASP A 75 12.01 -19.41 -2.84
CA ASP A 75 11.42 -18.64 -1.74
C ASP A 75 10.63 -17.40 -2.22
N ALA A 76 10.88 -16.89 -3.42
CA ALA A 76 10.24 -15.68 -3.95
C ALA A 76 9.78 -15.84 -5.40
N ASN A 77 8.62 -15.27 -5.71
CA ASN A 77 8.05 -15.19 -7.06
C ASN A 77 7.80 -13.75 -7.51
N CYS A 78 8.07 -12.77 -6.64
CA CYS A 78 7.97 -11.34 -6.90
C CYS A 78 9.24 -10.61 -6.45
N LYS A 79 9.59 -9.53 -7.14
CA LYS A 79 10.71 -8.65 -6.80
C LYS A 79 10.33 -7.19 -6.96
N ASP A 80 10.92 -6.31 -6.16
CA ASP A 80 10.71 -4.85 -6.22
C ASP A 80 10.75 -4.31 -7.66
N ALA A 81 9.80 -3.44 -8.00
CA ALA A 81 9.61 -2.99 -9.37
C ALA A 81 9.06 -1.56 -9.51
N ILE A 82 9.27 -0.68 -8.54
CA ILE A 82 8.90 0.74 -8.70
C ILE A 82 9.61 1.36 -9.92
N ASP A 83 10.84 0.94 -10.22
CA ASP A 83 11.63 1.39 -11.38
C ASP A 83 11.06 0.96 -12.74
N ALA A 84 10.11 0.02 -12.75
CA ALA A 84 9.32 -0.34 -13.92
C ALA A 84 8.21 0.67 -14.25
N PHE A 85 8.10 1.76 -13.50
CA PHE A 85 7.08 2.79 -13.68
C PHE A 85 7.66 4.20 -13.57
N GLU A 86 7.17 5.11 -14.41
CA GLU A 86 7.24 6.54 -14.19
C GLU A 86 6.08 6.92 -13.25
N LEU A 87 6.38 7.49 -12.07
CA LEU A 87 5.35 7.92 -11.12
C LEU A 87 4.86 9.33 -11.46
N VAL A 88 3.55 9.49 -11.54
CA VAL A 88 2.86 10.77 -11.76
C VAL A 88 2.00 11.08 -10.54
N VAL A 89 1.99 12.33 -10.08
CA VAL A 89 1.16 12.76 -8.95
C VAL A 89 0.06 13.69 -9.44
N ASP A 90 -1.18 13.37 -9.05
CA ASP A 90 -2.34 14.24 -9.26
C ASP A 90 -2.71 14.96 -7.94
N THR A 91 -2.75 14.24 -6.82
CA THR A 91 -3.03 14.77 -5.48
C THR A 91 -2.06 14.18 -4.45
N GLY A 92 -1.66 14.97 -3.46
CA GLY A 92 -0.74 14.55 -2.41
C GLY A 92 0.72 14.60 -2.86
N GLN A 93 1.54 13.81 -2.18
CA GLN A 93 2.97 13.66 -2.45
C GLN A 93 3.38 12.22 -2.18
N PHE A 94 4.56 11.81 -2.64
CA PHE A 94 5.17 10.56 -2.24
C PHE A 94 6.64 10.75 -1.92
N MET A 95 7.15 9.83 -1.10
CA MET A 95 8.57 9.66 -0.84
C MET A 95 8.95 8.19 -0.99
N PHE A 96 10.23 7.96 -1.26
CA PHE A 96 10.81 6.63 -1.20
C PHE A 96 11.55 6.46 0.12
N LEU A 97 11.52 5.24 0.66
CA LEU A 97 12.36 4.91 1.81
C LEU A 97 13.80 4.70 1.32
N PRO A 98 14.81 5.42 1.86
CA PRO A 98 16.20 5.33 1.39
C PRO A 98 16.79 3.92 1.46
N SER A 99 16.29 3.08 2.36
CA SER A 99 16.75 1.70 2.52
C SER A 99 16.21 0.76 1.44
N CYS A 100 15.13 1.12 0.73
CA CYS A 100 14.47 0.28 -0.26
C CYS A 100 13.70 1.13 -1.29
N GLU A 101 14.44 1.95 -2.03
CA GLU A 101 13.84 2.96 -2.93
C GLU A 101 12.99 2.35 -4.04
N ASN A 102 13.32 1.13 -4.47
CA ASN A 102 12.58 0.44 -5.53
C ASN A 102 11.43 -0.44 -5.03
N GLY A 103 11.28 -0.62 -3.72
CA GLY A 103 10.31 -1.56 -3.15
C GLY A 103 9.13 -0.92 -2.42
N LYS A 104 9.26 0.31 -1.90
CA LYS A 104 8.22 0.89 -1.06
C LYS A 104 8.01 2.39 -1.29
N ILE A 105 6.74 2.76 -1.41
CA ILE A 105 6.24 4.11 -1.55
C ILE A 105 5.58 4.52 -0.22
N GLU A 106 5.94 5.71 0.26
CA GLU A 106 5.26 6.41 1.34
C GLU A 106 4.42 7.54 0.72
N ALA A 107 3.10 7.40 0.73
CA ALA A 107 2.16 8.36 0.16
C ALA A 107 1.65 9.32 1.25
N HIS A 108 1.87 10.61 1.03
CA HIS A 108 1.38 11.67 1.90
C HIS A 108 0.17 12.34 1.25
N PRO A 109 -1.03 12.20 1.83
CA PRO A 109 -2.22 12.80 1.23
C PRO A 109 -2.34 14.29 1.55
N ASP A 110 -3.12 14.97 0.71
CA ASP A 110 -3.55 16.34 0.97
C ASP A 110 -4.95 16.35 1.61
N LEU A 111 -5.22 17.38 2.40
CA LEU A 111 -6.56 17.59 2.98
C LEU A 111 -7.53 18.03 1.87
N GLU A 112 -8.64 17.32 1.74
CA GLU A 112 -9.69 17.67 0.80
C GLU A 112 -10.34 19.02 1.14
N SER A 113 -10.86 19.71 0.13
CA SER A 113 -11.48 21.05 0.28
C SER A 113 -12.64 21.12 1.29
N ASN A 114 -13.26 19.97 1.59
CA ASN A 114 -14.34 19.85 2.57
C ASN A 114 -13.85 19.60 4.01
N ASN A 115 -12.54 19.50 4.22
CA ASN A 115 -11.85 19.15 5.48
C ASN A 115 -12.28 17.82 6.12
N ALA A 116 -13.03 16.96 5.40
CA ALA A 116 -13.59 15.73 5.95
C ALA A 116 -12.68 14.50 5.74
N SER A 117 -11.76 14.59 4.79
CA SER A 117 -10.88 13.48 4.43
C SER A 117 -9.55 13.97 3.88
N TYR A 118 -8.56 13.11 4.00
CA TYR A 118 -7.29 13.21 3.29
C TYR A 118 -7.31 12.27 2.10
N SER A 119 -6.74 12.68 0.97
CA SER A 119 -6.60 11.84 -0.22
C SER A 119 -5.25 12.01 -0.92
N TYR A 120 -4.80 10.95 -1.57
CA TYR A 120 -3.69 11.00 -2.51
C TYR A 120 -4.06 10.27 -3.79
N ARG A 121 -3.47 10.68 -4.92
CA ARG A 121 -3.65 10.02 -6.20
C ARG A 121 -2.34 9.96 -6.96
N ILE A 122 -1.78 8.76 -7.03
CA ILE A 122 -0.48 8.46 -7.65
C ILE A 122 -0.73 7.55 -8.85
N GLY A 123 -0.25 7.96 -10.02
CA GLY A 123 -0.33 7.23 -11.28
C GLY A 123 0.96 6.48 -11.55
N LEU A 124 0.83 5.23 -11.99
CA LEU A 124 1.93 4.41 -12.48
C LEU A 124 1.85 4.37 -14.00
N LYS A 125 2.85 4.94 -14.66
CA LYS A 125 2.98 4.85 -16.12
C LYS A 125 4.05 3.82 -16.47
N PRO A 126 3.70 2.69 -17.09
CA PRO A 126 4.65 1.60 -17.27
C PRO A 126 5.84 1.98 -18.16
N SER A 127 7.03 1.53 -17.76
CA SER A 127 8.27 1.59 -18.55
C SER A 127 8.75 0.20 -18.99
N SER A 128 8.13 -0.87 -18.47
CA SER A 128 8.33 -2.25 -18.91
C SER A 128 7.05 -3.08 -18.84
N SER A 129 6.96 -4.10 -19.70
CA SER A 129 5.88 -5.09 -19.69
C SER A 129 6.12 -6.21 -18.68
N GLY A 130 5.07 -6.92 -18.32
CA GLY A 130 5.08 -8.08 -17.41
C GLY A 130 3.89 -8.08 -16.47
N ASP A 131 3.89 -9.03 -15.54
CA ASP A 131 2.89 -9.10 -14.48
C ASP A 131 3.40 -8.43 -13.22
N PHE A 132 2.52 -7.71 -12.54
CA PHE A 132 2.84 -6.90 -11.38
C PHE A 132 1.81 -7.09 -10.27
N VAL A 133 2.21 -6.70 -9.07
CA VAL A 133 1.36 -6.65 -7.90
C VAL A 133 1.61 -5.36 -7.11
N ILE A 134 0.54 -4.67 -6.75
CA ILE A 134 0.55 -3.63 -5.71
C ILE A 134 0.18 -4.30 -4.40
N SER A 135 1.02 -4.18 -3.36
CA SER A 135 0.71 -4.72 -2.03
C SER A 135 0.62 -3.58 -1.02
N LEU A 136 -0.55 -3.42 -0.42
CA LEU A 136 -0.79 -2.46 0.65
C LEU A 136 -0.19 -2.95 1.98
N ARG A 137 0.29 -2.02 2.81
CA ARG A 137 0.76 -2.35 4.17
C ARG A 137 -0.41 -2.47 5.13
N GLU A 138 -1.14 -1.38 5.36
CA GLU A 138 -2.27 -1.32 6.30
C GLU A 138 -3.60 -0.94 5.66
N GLY A 139 -3.56 -0.32 4.47
CA GLY A 139 -4.74 0.07 3.70
C GLY A 139 -5.67 -1.10 3.37
N ILE A 140 -6.92 -0.76 3.09
CA ILE A 140 -7.98 -1.66 2.66
C ILE A 140 -8.18 -1.44 1.17
N LEU A 141 -8.00 -2.49 0.38
CA LEU A 141 -8.21 -2.43 -1.07
C LEU A 141 -9.71 -2.59 -1.37
N GLU A 142 -10.31 -1.59 -2.01
CA GLU A 142 -11.75 -1.57 -2.32
C GLU A 142 -12.11 -2.24 -3.66
N ASN A 143 -11.12 -2.61 -4.46
CA ASN A 143 -11.34 -3.30 -5.73
C ASN A 143 -12.10 -4.62 -5.51
N SER A 144 -13.30 -4.73 -6.09
CA SER A 144 -14.11 -5.96 -6.00
C SER A 144 -13.49 -7.17 -6.70
N ASN A 145 -12.61 -6.93 -7.66
CA ASN A 145 -11.80 -7.95 -8.32
C ASN A 145 -10.34 -7.52 -8.25
N ARG A 146 -9.50 -8.40 -7.72
CA ARG A 146 -8.06 -8.17 -7.52
C ARG A 146 -7.20 -8.85 -8.59
N ASN A 147 -7.81 -9.61 -9.50
CA ASN A 147 -7.13 -10.35 -10.57
C ASN A 147 -6.20 -11.46 -10.06
N GLU A 148 -6.60 -12.15 -8.99
CA GLU A 148 -5.84 -13.26 -8.36
C GLU A 148 -5.47 -14.40 -9.32
N PHE A 149 -6.14 -14.52 -10.47
CA PHE A 149 -5.78 -15.52 -11.47
C PHE A 149 -4.33 -15.34 -12.01
N ILE A 150 -3.77 -14.12 -11.95
CA ILE A 150 -2.41 -13.84 -12.44
C ILE A 150 -1.37 -14.60 -11.62
N ILE A 151 -1.53 -14.73 -10.30
CA ILE A 151 -0.53 -15.43 -9.47
C ILE A 151 -0.47 -16.94 -9.73
N ALA A 152 -1.51 -17.52 -10.32
CA ALA A 152 -1.54 -18.95 -10.63
C ALA A 152 -0.42 -19.37 -11.60
N GLU A 153 0.09 -18.44 -12.41
CA GLU A 153 1.21 -18.67 -13.34
C GLU A 153 2.59 -18.62 -12.65
N TYR A 154 2.64 -18.25 -11.36
CA TYR A 154 3.88 -18.06 -10.60
C TYR A 154 3.91 -18.88 -9.29
N PRO A 155 3.76 -20.22 -9.35
CA PRO A 155 3.70 -21.05 -8.15
C PRO A 155 5.04 -21.13 -7.41
N LEU A 156 4.99 -21.10 -6.08
CA LEU A 156 6.12 -21.42 -5.20
C LEU A 156 6.01 -22.87 -4.72
N GLU A 157 7.02 -23.68 -5.02
CA GLU A 157 7.00 -25.12 -4.69
C GLU A 157 6.98 -25.38 -3.17
N HIS A 158 7.72 -24.58 -2.40
CA HIS A 158 7.84 -24.75 -0.94
C HIS A 158 6.80 -23.95 -0.13
N HIS A 159 6.15 -22.99 -0.77
CA HIS A 159 5.13 -22.12 -0.18
C HIS A 159 3.90 -22.08 -1.11
N PRO A 160 3.19 -23.21 -1.28
CA PRO A 160 2.03 -23.26 -2.14
C PRO A 160 0.94 -22.32 -1.63
N ASN A 161 0.22 -21.68 -2.55
CA ASN A 161 -0.83 -20.70 -2.25
C ASN A 161 -0.33 -19.43 -1.52
N SER A 162 0.94 -19.08 -1.72
CA SER A 162 1.52 -17.87 -1.15
C SER A 162 2.16 -17.02 -2.26
N ILE A 163 2.25 -15.73 -1.97
CA ILE A 163 3.13 -14.79 -2.68
C ILE A 163 4.41 -14.63 -1.89
N GLY A 164 5.55 -14.70 -2.57
CA GLY A 164 6.88 -14.52 -1.98
C GLY A 164 7.53 -13.26 -2.51
N PHE A 165 7.69 -12.25 -1.65
CA PHE A 165 8.25 -10.95 -1.98
C PHE A 165 9.75 -10.92 -1.67
N ASP A 166 10.59 -10.70 -2.68
CA ASP A 166 11.97 -10.27 -2.53
C ASP A 166 12.00 -8.73 -2.47
N SER A 167 11.93 -8.21 -1.24
CA SER A 167 11.98 -6.78 -0.94
C SER A 167 13.40 -6.41 -0.51
N CYS A 168 14.18 -5.86 -1.43
CA CYS A 168 15.53 -5.38 -1.21
C CYS A 168 16.49 -6.46 -0.68
N GLY A 169 16.31 -7.72 -1.13
CA GLY A 169 17.09 -8.88 -0.72
C GLY A 169 16.53 -9.63 0.49
N GLU A 170 15.50 -9.08 1.15
CA GLU A 170 14.78 -9.73 2.24
C GLU A 170 13.53 -10.42 1.70
N VAL A 171 13.41 -11.72 1.98
CA VAL A 171 12.26 -12.50 1.51
C VAL A 171 11.18 -12.56 2.58
N SER A 172 9.94 -12.31 2.18
CA SER A 172 8.76 -12.48 3.03
C SER A 172 7.62 -13.15 2.26
N TRP A 173 6.69 -13.75 2.99
CA TRP A 173 5.57 -14.47 2.39
C TRP A 173 4.23 -13.96 2.89
N ARG A 174 3.22 -14.11 2.05
CA ARG A 174 1.83 -13.89 2.43
C ARG A 174 0.94 -14.94 1.80
N ASP A 175 0.06 -15.53 2.60
CA ASP A 175 -0.89 -16.53 2.11
C ASP A 175 -2.05 -15.83 1.41
N LEU A 176 -2.39 -16.30 0.21
CA LEU A 176 -3.41 -15.67 -0.65
C LEU A 176 -4.79 -15.69 0.00
N ASP A 177 -5.16 -16.82 0.64
CA ASP A 177 -6.47 -16.95 1.30
C ASP A 177 -6.64 -16.03 2.52
N SER A 178 -5.53 -15.49 3.05
CA SER A 178 -5.51 -14.68 4.26
C SER A 178 -5.39 -13.18 3.98
N SER A 179 -5.14 -12.80 2.73
CA SER A 179 -4.81 -11.43 2.37
C SER A 179 -5.80 -10.80 1.43
N GLU A 180 -6.13 -9.55 1.73
CA GLU A 180 -6.97 -8.71 0.90
C GLU A 180 -6.25 -7.45 0.41
N LYS A 181 -4.91 -7.49 0.44
CA LYS A 181 -4.05 -6.30 0.28
C LYS A 181 -3.35 -6.21 -1.07
N GLU A 182 -3.48 -7.23 -1.90
CA GLU A 182 -2.79 -7.33 -3.19
C GLU A 182 -3.72 -7.03 -4.36
N TYR A 183 -3.29 -6.16 -5.26
CA TYR A 183 -3.91 -5.96 -6.56
C TYR A 183 -2.97 -6.41 -7.67
N TYR A 184 -3.41 -7.36 -8.49
CA TYR A 184 -2.61 -7.95 -9.56
C TYR A 184 -2.98 -7.34 -10.91
N PHE A 185 -2.02 -7.16 -11.80
CA PHE A 185 -2.28 -6.69 -13.16
C PHE A 185 -1.14 -7.04 -14.11
N THR A 186 -1.46 -7.09 -15.41
CA THR A 186 -0.50 -7.30 -16.50
C THR A 186 -0.28 -5.98 -17.25
N VAL A 187 0.94 -5.75 -17.72
CA VAL A 187 1.28 -4.70 -18.69
C VAL A 187 1.80 -5.35 -19.98
N GLU A 188 1.19 -4.99 -21.12
CA GLU A 188 1.49 -5.49 -22.47
C GLU A 188 2.13 -4.43 -23.38
#